data_AF-A0A7W3QQ00-F1
#
_entry.id   AF-A0A7W3QQ00-F1
#
_cell.length_a   1.000
_cell.length_b   1.000
_cell.length_c   1.000
_cell.angle_alpha   90.00
_cell.angle_beta   90.00
_cell.angle_gamma   90.00
#
_symmetry.space_group_name_H-M   'P 1'
#
loop_
_entity.id
_entity.type
_entity.pdbx_description
1 polymer ?
#
loop_
_entity_poly.entity_id
_entity_poly.type
_entity_poly.pdbx_seq_one_letter_code
_entity_poly.pdbx_strand_id
1 'polypeptide(L)'
;MGEAERGDAAPRVWVTFYCANRHETRPSFATDVAVPDTWDCPRCGFPAGQDKDNPPAPPKTEPYKTHLAYVKERRSDADGEAILEEALAKLREKRAAVKRAMEAAGR
;
A
#
# COMPACT_ATOMS: atom_id res chain seq x y z
N MET A 1 14.75 15.30 40.57
CA MET A 1 14.64 14.50 41.80
C MET A 1 13.34 13.69 41.75
N GLY A 2 13.27 12.64 40.90
CA GLY A 2 12.02 11.89 40.67
C GLY A 2 12.21 10.46 40.11
N GLU A 3 13.44 9.95 40.12
CA GLU A 3 13.76 8.60 39.61
C GLU A 3 13.97 7.58 40.75
N ALA A 4 14.21 8.03 41.98
CA ALA A 4 14.50 7.17 43.13
C ALA A 4 13.27 6.46 43.75
N GLU A 5 12.05 6.90 43.42
CA GLU A 5 10.78 6.39 43.99
C GLU A 5 10.01 5.46 43.03
N ARG A 6 10.66 4.90 41.99
CA ARG A 6 10.00 4.06 40.97
C ARG A 6 9.98 2.56 41.30
N GLY A 7 10.44 2.18 42.51
CA GLY A 7 10.61 0.78 42.88
C GLY A 7 11.60 0.03 41.97
N ASP A 8 11.82 -1.25 42.26
CA ASP A 8 12.67 -2.09 41.43
C ASP A 8 11.99 -2.43 40.10
N ALA A 9 12.77 -2.42 39.02
CA ALA A 9 12.26 -2.81 37.71
C ALA A 9 11.88 -4.30 37.71
N ALA A 10 10.68 -4.61 37.21
CA ALA A 10 10.23 -5.99 37.07
C ALA A 10 11.24 -6.81 36.22
N PRO A 11 11.45 -8.10 36.56
CA PRO A 11 12.26 -9.00 35.75
C PRO A 11 11.70 -9.10 34.33
N ARG A 12 12.60 -9.15 33.34
CA ARG A 12 12.24 -9.08 31.93
C ARG A 12 12.94 -10.13 31.07
N VAL A 13 12.26 -10.56 30.03
CA VAL A 13 12.79 -11.42 28.97
C VAL A 13 12.82 -10.67 27.65
N TRP A 14 13.79 -10.97 26.80
CA TRP A 14 13.90 -10.42 25.45
C TRP A 14 13.54 -11.49 24.45
N VAL A 15 12.56 -11.23 23.59
CA VAL A 15 12.08 -12.19 22.59
C VAL A 15 12.30 -11.59 21.21
N THR A 16 12.79 -12.39 20.27
CA THR A 16 13.06 -11.95 18.90
C THR A 16 11.91 -12.37 17.99
N PHE A 17 11.42 -11.43 17.18
CA PHE A 17 10.41 -11.64 16.16
C PHE A 17 10.96 -11.26 14.78
N TYR A 18 10.55 -12.01 13.77
CA TYR A 18 10.95 -11.87 12.37
C TYR A 18 9.71 -11.70 11.49
N CYS A 19 9.67 -10.65 10.67
CA CYS A 19 8.59 -10.47 9.69
C CYS A 19 9.00 -11.03 8.31
N ALA A 20 8.02 -11.13 7.39
CA ALA A 20 8.26 -11.62 6.02
C ALA A 20 9.34 -10.84 5.24
N ASN A 21 9.62 -9.58 5.61
CA ASN A 21 10.70 -8.77 5.03
C ASN A 21 12.07 -8.99 5.70
N ARG A 22 12.21 -10.01 6.57
CA ARG A 22 13.43 -10.34 7.33
C ARG A 22 13.89 -9.25 8.30
N HIS A 23 12.99 -8.36 8.73
CA HIS A 23 13.31 -7.45 9.82
C HIS A 23 13.26 -8.21 11.14
N GLU A 24 14.33 -8.08 11.91
CA GLU A 24 14.39 -8.54 13.29
C GLU A 24 13.89 -7.44 14.23
N THR A 25 13.01 -7.81 15.16
CA THR A 25 12.52 -6.93 16.23
C THR A 25 12.66 -7.65 17.56
N ARG A 26 13.23 -7.00 18.58
CA ARG A 26 13.52 -7.63 19.87
C ARG A 26 12.92 -6.85 21.04
N PRO A 27 11.58 -6.87 21.22
CA PRO A 27 10.92 -6.28 22.40
C PRO A 27 11.27 -7.05 23.69
N SER A 28 11.13 -6.36 24.84
CA SER A 28 11.23 -6.96 26.16
C SER A 28 9.85 -7.10 26.81
N PHE A 29 9.58 -8.24 27.44
CA PHE A 29 8.35 -8.52 28.19
C PHE A 29 8.67 -8.75 29.66
N ALA A 30 7.71 -8.46 30.55
CA ALA A 30 7.81 -8.89 31.93
C ALA A 30 7.75 -10.42 32.02
N THR A 31 8.48 -11.03 32.95
CA THR A 31 8.57 -12.51 33.09
C THR A 31 7.25 -13.19 33.45
N ASP A 32 6.31 -12.46 34.02
CA ASP A 32 5.02 -12.92 34.50
C ASP A 32 3.89 -12.77 33.46
N VAL A 33 4.20 -12.29 32.26
CA VAL A 33 3.24 -12.10 31.17
C VAL A 33 3.51 -13.11 30.05
N ALA A 34 2.43 -13.66 29.48
CA ALA A 34 2.51 -14.51 28.30
C ALA A 34 3.02 -13.69 27.09
N VAL A 35 4.08 -14.20 26.45
CA VAL A 35 4.64 -13.61 25.23
C VAL A 35 3.66 -13.89 24.07
N PRO A 36 3.30 -12.88 23.25
CA PRO A 36 2.42 -13.10 22.12
C PRO A 36 3.10 -13.93 21.01
N ASP A 37 2.29 -14.65 20.23
CA ASP A 37 2.78 -15.42 19.07
C ASP A 37 3.25 -14.51 17.93
N THR A 38 2.61 -13.35 17.79
CA THR A 38 2.90 -12.35 16.75
C THR A 38 3.18 -10.97 17.32
N TRP A 39 4.05 -10.22 16.64
CA TRP A 39 4.42 -8.85 16.98
C TRP A 39 4.36 -7.96 15.74
N ASP A 40 3.94 -6.70 15.88
CA ASP A 40 3.96 -5.77 14.76
C ASP A 40 5.39 -5.27 14.49
N CYS A 41 5.88 -5.50 13.27
CA CYS A 41 7.20 -5.01 12.88
C CYS A 41 7.20 -3.48 12.83
N PRO A 42 8.02 -2.78 13.64
CA PRO A 42 8.03 -1.32 13.70
C PRO A 42 8.56 -0.67 12.41
N ARG A 43 9.18 -1.46 11.53
CA ARG A 43 9.77 -0.96 10.27
C ARG A 43 8.82 -1.00 9.08
N CYS A 44 7.90 -1.98 9.03
CA CYS A 44 7.01 -2.17 7.88
C CYS A 44 5.55 -2.48 8.24
N GLY A 45 5.20 -2.58 9.52
CA GLY A 45 3.84 -2.86 9.98
C GLY A 45 3.33 -4.27 9.69
N PHE A 46 4.20 -5.17 9.20
CA PHE A 46 3.83 -6.57 8.98
C PHE A 46 3.85 -7.36 10.28
N PRO A 47 3.00 -8.39 10.42
CA PRO A 47 3.12 -9.33 11.51
C PRO A 47 4.47 -10.03 11.45
N ALA A 48 5.09 -10.18 12.62
CA ALA A 48 6.36 -10.85 12.84
C ALA A 48 6.15 -12.00 13.82
N GLY A 49 6.82 -13.14 13.61
CA GLY A 49 6.72 -14.33 14.46
C GLY A 49 8.08 -14.73 15.01
N GLN A 50 8.12 -15.65 15.97
CA GLN A 50 9.37 -16.03 16.63
C GLN A 50 10.23 -16.99 15.79
N ASP A 51 9.62 -17.70 14.84
CA ASP A 51 10.33 -18.54 13.87
C ASP A 51 10.86 -17.68 12.70
N LYS A 52 12.19 -17.63 12.57
CA LYS A 52 12.88 -16.87 11.53
C LYS A 52 12.65 -17.45 10.14
N ASP A 53 12.55 -18.77 10.04
CA ASP A 53 12.47 -19.47 8.75
C ASP A 53 11.01 -19.57 8.28
N ASN A 54 10.05 -19.35 9.17
CA ASN A 54 8.62 -19.33 8.87
C ASN A 54 7.89 -18.10 9.47
N PRO A 55 8.20 -16.87 9.02
CA PRO A 55 7.54 -15.67 9.52
C PRO A 55 6.07 -15.61 9.06
N PRO A 56 5.18 -14.96 9.84
CA PRO A 56 3.80 -14.73 9.44
C PRO A 56 3.69 -14.03 8.09
N ALA A 57 2.73 -14.45 7.28
CA ALA A 57 2.48 -13.83 5.98
C ALA A 57 1.96 -12.39 6.15
N PRO A 58 2.33 -11.47 5.24
CA PRO A 58 1.74 -10.14 5.23
C PRO A 58 0.21 -10.20 5.07
N PRO A 59 -0.54 -9.27 5.67
CA PRO A 59 -1.97 -9.18 5.45
C PRO A 59 -2.27 -9.00 3.97
N LYS A 60 -3.25 -9.73 3.45
CA LYS A 60 -3.71 -9.57 2.07
C LYS A 60 -4.55 -8.29 2.00
N THR A 61 -4.11 -7.31 1.21
CA THR A 61 -4.96 -6.17 0.87
C THR A 61 -5.94 -6.62 -0.19
N GLU A 62 -7.23 -6.69 0.15
CA GLU A 62 -8.26 -6.82 -0.87
C GLU A 62 -8.30 -5.53 -1.70
N PRO A 63 -8.12 -5.60 -3.03
CA PRO A 63 -8.16 -4.42 -3.85
C PRO A 63 -9.53 -3.77 -3.78
N TYR A 64 -9.59 -2.50 -3.37
CA TYR A 64 -10.78 -1.71 -3.58
C TYR A 64 -11.08 -1.60 -5.07
N LYS A 65 -12.36 -1.44 -5.38
CA LYS A 65 -12.82 -1.28 -6.75
C LYS A 65 -12.27 -0.01 -7.38
N THR A 66 -11.61 -0.15 -8.52
CA THR A 66 -10.99 0.97 -9.24
C THR A 66 -12.03 1.78 -10.01
N HIS A 67 -11.71 3.03 -10.36
CA HIS A 67 -12.56 3.86 -11.24
C HIS A 67 -12.91 3.15 -12.55
N LEU A 68 -11.94 2.49 -13.18
CA LEU A 68 -12.16 1.72 -14.41
C LEU A 68 -13.13 0.54 -14.16
N ALA A 69 -13.00 -0.17 -13.04
CA ALA A 69 -13.94 -1.24 -12.69
C ALA A 69 -15.38 -0.72 -12.56
N TYR A 70 -15.58 0.44 -11.91
CA TYR A 70 -16.90 1.09 -11.88
C TYR A 70 -17.42 1.49 -13.27
N VAL A 71 -16.54 1.89 -14.19
CA VAL A 71 -16.93 2.21 -15.58
C VAL A 71 -17.37 0.95 -16.31
N LYS A 72 -16.61 -0.14 -16.19
CA LYS A 72 -16.88 -1.41 -16.88
C LYS A 72 -18.15 -2.12 -16.43
N GLU A 73 -18.66 -1.83 -15.24
CA GLU A 73 -19.96 -2.36 -14.81
C GLU A 73 -21.16 -1.71 -15.48
N ARG A 74 -20.99 -0.49 -16.03
CA ARG A 74 -22.06 0.27 -16.67
C ARG A 74 -21.84 0.52 -18.15
N ARG A 75 -20.68 0.13 -18.69
CA ARG A 75 -20.28 0.29 -20.09
C ARG A 75 -19.66 -1.01 -20.57
N SER A 76 -20.15 -1.49 -21.70
CA SER A 76 -19.53 -2.58 -22.43
C SER A 76 -18.23 -2.13 -23.10
N ASP A 77 -17.42 -3.09 -23.54
CA ASP A 77 -16.23 -2.78 -24.34
C ASP A 77 -16.61 -2.05 -25.65
N ALA A 78 -17.77 -2.36 -26.23
CA ALA A 78 -18.29 -1.67 -27.41
C ALA A 78 -18.64 -0.20 -27.13
N ASP A 79 -19.22 0.10 -25.96
CA ASP A 79 -19.44 1.49 -25.54
C ASP A 79 -18.12 2.24 -25.35
N GLY A 80 -17.11 1.55 -24.81
CA GLY A 80 -15.77 2.09 -24.64
C GLY A 80 -15.13 2.47 -25.99
N GLU A 81 -15.22 1.58 -26.98
CA GLU A 81 -14.70 1.81 -28.33
C GLU A 81 -15.42 2.99 -29.01
N ALA A 82 -16.74 3.08 -28.89
CA ALA A 82 -17.51 4.19 -29.46
C ALA A 82 -17.10 5.55 -28.85
N ILE A 83 -16.92 5.62 -27.52
CA ILE A 83 -16.45 6.84 -26.85
C ILE A 83 -15.03 7.20 -27.29
N LEU A 84 -14.17 6.19 -27.45
CA LEU A 84 -12.79 6.39 -27.92
C LEU A 84 -12.77 6.98 -29.32
N GLU A 85 -13.52 6.42 -30.27
CA GLU A 85 -13.55 6.93 -31.64
C GLU A 85 -14.12 8.35 -31.71
N GLU A 86 -15.18 8.65 -30.93
CA GLU A 86 -15.71 10.01 -30.83
C GLU A 86 -14.65 11.01 -30.34
N ALA A 87 -13.88 10.64 -29.32
CA ALA A 87 -12.81 11.48 -28.78
C ALA A 87 -11.66 11.67 -29.78
N LEU A 88 -11.28 10.60 -30.50
CA LEU A 88 -10.24 10.64 -31.53
C LEU A 88 -10.65 11.49 -32.72
N ALA A 89 -11.90 11.40 -33.18
CA ALA A 89 -12.43 12.25 -34.23
C ALA A 89 -12.33 13.74 -33.86
N LYS A 90 -12.82 14.12 -32.67
CA LYS A 90 -12.71 15.49 -32.15
C LYS A 90 -11.27 15.97 -32.05
N LEU A 91 -10.34 15.11 -31.63
CA LEU A 91 -8.92 15.44 -31.54
C LEU A 91 -8.32 15.70 -32.94
N ARG A 92 -8.63 14.85 -33.92
CA ARG A 92 -8.16 14.99 -35.30
C ARG A 92 -8.69 16.28 -35.93
N GLU A 93 -9.96 16.61 -35.73
CA GLU A 93 -10.56 17.87 -36.19
C GLU A 93 -9.88 19.10 -35.60
N LYS A 94 -9.66 19.11 -34.28
CA LYS A 94 -8.96 20.21 -33.60
C LYS A 94 -7.55 20.39 -34.16
N ARG A 95 -6.80 19.30 -34.36
CA ARG A 95 -5.46 19.34 -34.96
C ARG A 95 -5.48 19.88 -36.39
N ALA A 96 -6.45 19.47 -37.20
CA ALA A 96 -6.61 19.98 -38.56
C ALA A 96 -6.94 21.49 -38.57
N ALA A 97 -7.80 21.95 -37.65
CA ALA A 97 -8.12 23.36 -37.51
C ALA A 97 -6.89 24.20 -37.13
N VAL A 98 -6.10 23.74 -36.15
CA VAL A 98 -4.84 24.39 -35.76
C VAL A 98 -3.87 24.45 -36.94
N LYS A 99 -3.70 23.34 -37.67
CA LYS A 99 -2.82 23.30 -38.85
C LYS A 99 -3.24 24.34 -39.91
N ARG A 100 -4.53 24.41 -40.25
CA ARG A 100 -5.06 25.40 -41.19
C ARG A 100 -4.82 26.84 -40.73
N ALA A 101 -5.00 27.12 -39.43
CA ALA A 101 -4.74 28.44 -38.87
C ALA A 101 -3.26 28.83 -38.97
N MET A 102 -2.35 27.89 -38.70
CA MET A 102 -0.90 28.12 -38.86
C MET A 102 -0.51 28.36 -40.33
N GLU A 103 -1.07 27.60 -41.27
CA GLU A 103 -0.84 27.77 -42.71
C GLU A 103 -1.42 29.07 -43.28
N ALA A 104 -2.45 29.63 -42.64
CA ALA A 104 -3.02 30.92 -42.99
C ALA A 104 -2.22 32.08 -42.39
N ALA A 105 -1.66 31.92 -41.19
CA ALA A 105 -0.85 32.94 -40.52
C ALA A 105 0.60 33.04 -41.06
N GLY A 106 1.10 31.97 -41.67
CA GLY A 106 2.42 31.94 -42.31
C GLY A 106 2.46 32.37 -43.78
N ARG A 107 1.32 32.79 -44.34
CA ARG A 107 1.18 33.41 -45.68
C ARG A 107 0.85 34.88 -45.53
#